data_AF-M4EJR0-F1
#
_entry.id   AF-M4EJR0-F1
#
_cell.length_a   1.000
_cell.length_b   1.000
_cell.length_c   1.000
_cell.angle_alpha   90.00
_cell.angle_beta   90.00
_cell.angle_gamma   90.00
#
_symmetry.space_group_name_H-M   'P 1'
#
loop_
_entity.id
_entity.type
_entity.pdbx_description
1 polymer ?
#
loop_
_entity_poly.entity_id
_entity_poly.type
_entity_poly.pdbx_seq_one_letter_code
_entity_poly.pdbx_strand_id
1 'polypeptide(L)'
;MLALLLGRAAVFAGSNGYHCNILDYVKDLQERGEPLEFVGGVNDMMPGQMNMFLDLALRCCQGRSEDRPKMILVAKEIKIIEKGSHDCSEDDQI
;
A
#
# COMPACT_ATOMS: atom_id res chain seq x y z
N MET A 1 3.99 -5.16 0.20
CA MET A 1 3.04 -4.36 -0.60
C MET A 1 3.67 -3.09 -1.15
N LEU A 2 4.39 -2.28 -0.35
CA LEU A 2 5.01 -1.02 -0.81
C LEU A 2 5.83 -1.13 -2.11
N ALA A 3 6.65 -2.18 -2.25
CA ALA A 3 7.44 -2.41 -3.45
C ALA A 3 6.58 -2.61 -4.73
N LEU A 4 5.40 -3.22 -4.59
CA LEU A 4 4.46 -3.40 -5.69
C LEU A 4 3.78 -2.08 -6.05
N LEU A 5 3.35 -1.32 -5.03
CA LEU A 5 2.66 -0.04 -5.21
C LEU A 5 3.54 1.02 -5.85
N LEU A 6 4.82 1.07 -5.49
CA LEU A 6 5.76 2.11 -5.92
C LEU A 6 6.70 1.64 -7.03
N GLY A 7 6.67 0.35 -7.37
CA GLY A 7 7.62 -0.32 -8.27
C GLY A 7 9.10 -0.04 -7.98
N ARG A 8 9.42 0.15 -6.70
CA ARG A 8 10.80 0.34 -6.20
C ARG A 8 11.23 -0.87 -5.40
N ALA A 9 12.53 -1.14 -5.40
CA ALA A 9 13.12 -2.13 -4.49
C ALA A 9 12.88 -1.72 -3.03
N ALA A 10 12.81 -2.69 -2.12
CA ALA A 10 12.60 -2.43 -0.69
C ALA A 10 13.73 -1.58 -0.06
N VAL A 11 14.95 -1.73 -0.60
CA VAL A 11 16.09 -0.87 -0.33
C VAL A 11 16.62 -0.40 -1.68
N PHE A 12 16.79 0.91 -1.85
CA PHE A 12 17.29 1.51 -3.09
C PHE A 12 18.28 2.63 -2.79
N ALA A 13 19.13 2.98 -3.75
CA ALA A 13 20.04 4.10 -3.63
C ALA A 13 19.26 5.41 -3.77
N GLY A 14 19.30 6.26 -2.74
CA GLY A 14 18.77 7.62 -2.77
C GLY A 14 19.61 8.54 -3.65
N SER A 15 19.08 9.72 -3.95
CA SER A 15 19.79 10.76 -4.72
C SER A 15 21.08 11.26 -4.05
N ASN A 16 21.20 11.06 -2.74
CA ASN A 16 22.37 11.38 -1.92
C ASN A 16 23.42 10.25 -1.89
N GLY A 17 23.21 9.15 -2.61
CA GLY A 17 24.11 8.00 -2.65
C GLY A 17 23.99 7.04 -1.46
N TYR A 18 23.14 7.34 -0.47
CA TYR A 18 22.89 6.46 0.67
C TYR A 18 21.75 5.48 0.37
N HIS A 19 21.76 4.33 1.04
CA HIS A 19 20.65 3.39 0.96
C HIS A 19 19.43 3.92 1.72
N CYS A 20 18.29 3.98 1.03
CA CYS A 20 17.00 4.35 1.61
C CYS A 20 16.11 3.11 1.70
N ASN A 21 15.43 2.95 2.83
CA ASN A 21 14.35 1.99 2.99
C ASN A 21 13.06 2.58 2.40
N ILE A 22 12.33 1.79 1.62
CA ILE A 22 11.06 2.19 1.02
C ILE A 22 10.02 2.66 2.05
N LEU A 23 10.02 2.09 3.26
CA LEU A 23 9.11 2.50 4.34
C LEU A 23 9.44 3.91 4.84
N ASP A 24 10.71 4.21 5.08
CA ASP A 24 11.15 5.51 5.58
C ASP A 24 10.94 6.59 4.52
N TYR A 25 11.20 6.25 3.25
CA TYR A 25 10.90 7.12 2.11
C TYR A 25 9.41 7.51 2.05
N VAL A 26 8.50 6.53 2.21
CA VAL A 26 7.06 6.80 2.18
C VAL A 26 6.64 7.69 3.35
N LYS A 27 7.19 7.46 4.55
CA LYS A 27 6.89 8.29 5.72
C LYS A 27 7.38 9.73 5.55
N ASP A 28 8.60 9.94 5.06
CA ASP A 28 9.14 11.28 4.78
C ASP A 28 8.24 12.06 3.81
N LEU A 29 7.79 11.42 2.73
CA LEU A 29 6.88 12.04 1.78
C LEU A 29 5.53 12.40 2.41
N GLN A 30 4.96 11.51 3.24
CA GLN A 30 3.71 11.78 3.94
C GLN A 30 3.86 12.93 4.95
N GLU A 31 4.95 12.99 5.70
CA GLU A 31 5.25 14.06 6.65
C GLU A 31 5.42 15.42 5.94
N ARG A 32 5.99 15.41 4.73
CA ARG A 32 6.17 16.61 3.89
C ARG A 32 4.92 16.98 3.09
N GLY A 33 3.89 16.14 3.09
CA GLY A 33 2.69 16.32 2.26
C GLY A 33 2.94 16.19 0.76
N GLU A 34 4.02 15.50 0.38
CA GLU A 34 4.37 15.27 -1.03
C GLU A 34 3.60 14.07 -1.59
N PRO A 35 3.14 14.15 -2.85
CA PRO A 35 2.39 13.07 -3.47
C PRO A 35 3.28 11.83 -3.70
N LEU A 36 2.69 10.65 -3.52
CA LEU A 36 3.33 9.39 -3.89
C LEU A 36 3.01 9.04 -5.34
N GLU A 37 4.04 8.71 -6.10
CA GLU A 37 3.90 8.18 -7.45
C GLU A 37 3.73 6.65 -7.39
N PHE A 38 2.52 6.19 -7.71
CA PHE A 38 2.21 4.76 -7.82
C PHE A 38 2.61 4.20 -9.19
N VAL A 39 3.05 2.94 -9.23
CA VAL A 39 3.35 2.22 -10.47
C VAL A 39 2.08 1.64 -11.08
N GLY A 40 1.96 1.78 -12.40
CA GLY A 40 0.74 1.49 -13.16
C GLY A 40 -0.12 2.74 -13.23
N GLY A 41 0.02 3.50 -14.32
CA GLY A 41 -0.71 4.76 -14.49
C GLY A 41 -2.21 4.52 -14.50
N VAL A 42 -2.94 5.15 -13.56
CA VAL A 42 -4.34 5.64 -13.52
C VAL A 42 -5.50 4.89 -14.23
N ASN A 43 -5.26 3.84 -15.00
CA ASN A 43 -6.22 3.31 -15.97
C ASN A 43 -6.89 2.00 -15.53
N ASP A 44 -6.28 1.22 -14.62
CA ASP A 44 -6.85 -0.06 -14.16
C ASP A 44 -7.42 -0.02 -12.72
N MET A 45 -7.09 1.02 -11.94
CA MET A 45 -7.52 1.14 -10.55
C MET A 45 -7.74 2.60 -10.18
N MET A 46 -8.82 2.86 -9.43
CA MET A 46 -9.12 4.23 -8.99
C MET A 46 -8.03 4.71 -8.03
N PRO A 47 -7.59 6.00 -8.11
CA PRO A 47 -6.62 6.57 -7.18
C PRO A 47 -6.99 6.35 -5.69
N GLY A 48 -8.29 6.28 -5.38
CA GLY A 48 -8.78 5.92 -4.05
C GLY A 48 -8.36 4.52 -3.58
N GLN A 49 -8.38 3.51 -4.46
CA GLN A 49 -7.99 2.15 -4.11
C GLN A 49 -6.47 2.02 -3.87
N MET A 50 -5.66 2.72 -4.68
CA MET A 50 -4.21 2.78 -4.47
C MET A 50 -3.87 3.35 -3.08
N ASN A 51 -4.56 4.41 -2.66
CA ASN A 51 -4.42 4.97 -1.32
C ASN A 51 -4.86 4.00 -0.22
N MET A 52 -5.93 3.22 -0.42
CA MET A 52 -6.33 2.19 0.54
C MET A 52 -5.29 1.07 0.67
N PHE A 53 -4.69 0.62 -0.43
CA PHE A 53 -3.59 -0.36 -0.37
C PHE A 53 -2.36 0.22 0.31
N LEU A 54 -2.05 1.49 0.09
CA LEU A 54 -0.96 2.18 0.78
C LEU A 54 -1.20 2.23 2.30
N ASP A 55 -2.40 2.63 2.73
CA ASP A 55 -2.77 2.65 4.16
C ASP A 55 -2.62 1.26 4.80
N LEU A 56 -3.15 0.22 4.14
CA LEU A 56 -3.01 -1.15 4.60
C LEU A 56 -1.54 -1.58 4.68
N ALA A 57 -0.72 -1.19 3.71
CA ALA A 57 0.73 -1.47 3.73
C ALA A 57 1.41 -0.85 4.94
N LEU A 58 1.08 0.40 5.26
CA LEU A 58 1.66 1.13 6.38
C LEU A 58 1.23 0.52 7.73
N ARG A 59 -0.03 0.12 7.88
CA ARG A 59 -0.50 -0.64 9.06
C ARG A 59 0.24 -1.97 9.23
N CYS A 60 0.51 -2.69 8.14
CA CYS A 60 1.29 -3.93 8.19
C CYS A 60 2.75 -3.69 8.61
N CYS A 61 3.27 -2.48 8.42
CA CYS A 61 4.66 -2.09 8.71
C CYS A 61 4.82 -1.33 10.05
N GLN A 62 3.80 -1.34 10.92
CA GLN A 62 3.91 -0.74 12.26
C GLN A 62 5.04 -1.39 13.07
N GLY A 63 5.79 -0.57 13.82
CA GLY A 63 6.96 -1.03 14.57
C GLY A 63 6.59 -2.01 15.68
N ARG A 64 5.48 -1.75 16.37
CA ARG A 64 4.92 -2.62 17.41
C ARG A 64 4.13 -3.76 16.77
N SER A 65 4.32 -4.98 17.27
CA SER A 65 3.64 -6.17 16.74
C SER A 65 2.13 -6.16 16.97
N GLU A 66 1.69 -5.57 18.07
CA GLU A 66 0.30 -5.44 18.49
C GLU A 66 -0.50 -4.49 17.61
N ASP A 67 0.17 -3.51 16.99
CA ASP A 67 -0.44 -2.56 16.07
C ASP A 67 -0.54 -3.13 14.64
N ARG A 68 0.14 -4.25 14.37
CA ARG A 68 0.11 -4.91 13.06
C ARG A 68 -1.14 -5.78 12.92
N PRO A 69 -1.92 -5.64 11.84
CA PRO A 69 -3.08 -6.47 11.60
C PRO A 69 -2.68 -7.95 11.40
N LYS A 70 -3.55 -8.86 11.81
CA LYS A 70 -3.37 -10.30 11.52
C LYS A 70 -3.45 -10.53 10.01
N MET A 71 -2.62 -11.42 9.47
CA MET A 71 -2.55 -11.70 8.02
C MET A 71 -3.91 -12.10 7.42
N ILE A 72 -4.76 -12.82 8.16
CA ILE A 72 -6.12 -13.16 7.70
C ILE A 72 -7.00 -11.92 7.48
N LEU A 73 -6.83 -10.88 8.29
CA LEU A 73 -7.54 -9.61 8.13
C LEU A 73 -6.97 -8.83 6.96
N VAL A 74 -5.64 -8.82 6.81
CA VAL A 74 -4.95 -8.20 5.67
C VAL A 74 -5.44 -8.80 4.35
N ALA A 75 -5.52 -10.12 4.23
CA ALA A 75 -6.01 -10.79 3.02
C ALA A 75 -7.48 -10.47 2.70
N LYS A 76 -8.35 -10.41 3.74
CA LYS A 76 -9.75 -10.00 3.58
C LYS A 76 -9.86 -8.56 3.10
N GLU A 77 -9.07 -7.67 3.67
CA GLU A 77 -9.08 -6.26 3.33
C GLU A 77 -8.53 -6.02 1.91
N ILE A 78 -7.48 -6.72 1.51
CA ILE A 78 -7.00 -6.73 0.11
C ILE A 78 -8.14 -7.09 -0.86
N LYS A 79 -8.89 -8.16 -0.57
CA LYS A 79 -10.03 -8.59 -1.39
C LYS A 79 -11.14 -7.54 -1.47
N ILE A 80 -11.38 -6.80 -0.38
CA ILE A 80 -12.37 -5.72 -0.34
C ILE A 80 -11.88 -4.53 -1.18
N ILE A 81 -10.63 -4.11 -1.02
CA ILE A 81 -10.04 -2.99 -1.75
C ILE A 81 -10.02 -3.30 -3.25
N GLU A 82 -9.65 -4.53 -3.64
CA GLU A 82 -9.69 -5.01 -5.02
C GLU A 82 -11.12 -4.94 -5.58
N LYS A 83 -12.11 -5.52 -4.88
CA LYS A 83 -13.51 -5.54 -5.32
C LYS A 83 -14.19 -4.18 -5.33
N GLY A 84 -13.68 -3.19 -4.62
CA GLY A 84 -14.18 -1.82 -4.67
C GLY A 84 -14.11 -1.15 -6.05
N SER A 85 -13.49 -1.78 -7.07
CA SER A 85 -13.58 -1.37 -8.48
C SER A 85 -14.76 -2.01 -9.24
N HIS A 86 -15.50 -2.92 -8.62
CA HIS A 86 -16.60 -3.67 -9.24
C HIS A 86 -17.76 -3.80 -8.23
N ASP A 87 -18.72 -2.87 -8.28
CA ASP A 87 -19.92 -3.00 -7.44
C ASP A 87 -20.73 -4.27 -7.79
N CYS A 88 -21.20 -4.92 -6.72
CA CYS A 88 -22.31 -5.87 -6.63
C CYS A 88 -22.27 -7.19 -7.45
N SER A 89 -21.83 -8.27 -6.80
CA SER A 89 -22.65 -9.50 -6.73
C SER A 89 -22.37 -10.19 -5.40
N GLU A 90 -23.42 -10.26 -4.57
CA GLU A 90 -23.54 -11.28 -3.54
C GLU A 90 -23.38 -12.65 -4.20
N ASP A 91 -22.56 -13.51 -3.59
CA ASP A 91 -22.87 -14.93 -3.38
C ASP A 91 -21.66 -15.60 -2.75
N ASP A 92 -21.82 -15.97 -1.47
CA ASP A 92 -21.57 -17.34 -1.01
C ASP A 92 -22.03 -17.43 0.45
N GLN A 93 -23.35 -17.58 0.61
CA GLN A 93 -23.88 -18.45 1.65
C GLN A 93 -23.91 -19.87 1.08
N ILE A 94 -23.21 -20.79 1.71
CA ILE A 94 -23.70 -22.06 2.30
C ILE A 94 -22.55 -22.66 3.11
#